data_AF-A0A267T2I2-F1
#
_entry.id   AF-A0A267T2I2-F1
#
_cell.length_a   1.000
_cell.length_b   1.000
_cell.length_c   1.000
_cell.angle_alpha   90.00
_cell.angle_beta   90.00
_cell.angle_gamma   90.00
#
_symmetry.space_group_name_H-M   'P 1'
#
loop_
_entity.id
_entity.type
_entity.pdbx_description
1 polymer ?
#
loop_
_entity_poly.entity_id
_entity_poly.type
_entity_poly.pdbx_seq_one_letter_code
_entity_poly.pdbx_strand_id
1 'polypeptide(L)'
;MNSVHRSAFANDPRNVYTIPAFSIHLLNEILIIQHSESVPDTSIRGFFDLPVGHIEINWVVFEHPMGYLIQVNMVGDSLQTHCNCGSSKLKMCDHQAQALHNVHKHQDLLIFLMKH
;
A
#
# COMPACT_ATOMS: atom_id res chain seq x y z
N MET A 1 -0.22 13.71 -17.76
CA MET A 1 0.99 13.15 -17.11
C MET A 1 0.71 11.80 -16.41
N ASN A 2 -0.39 11.10 -16.71
CA ASN A 2 -0.86 9.93 -15.95
C ASN A 2 -0.20 8.58 -16.34
N SER A 3 0.63 8.59 -17.39
CA SER A 3 1.19 7.35 -17.95
C SER A 3 2.38 6.82 -17.15
N VAL A 4 3.19 7.69 -16.52
CA VAL A 4 4.50 7.31 -15.95
C VAL A 4 4.37 6.43 -14.70
N HIS A 5 3.46 6.75 -13.77
CA HIS A 5 3.28 5.91 -12.57
C HIS A 5 2.62 4.57 -12.89
N ARG A 6 1.62 4.52 -13.79
CA ARG A 6 1.03 3.24 -14.24
C ARG A 6 2.03 2.34 -14.98
N SER A 7 2.98 2.92 -15.70
CA SER A 7 4.00 2.16 -16.45
C SER A 7 5.21 1.77 -15.60
N ALA A 8 5.51 2.48 -14.51
CA ALA A 8 6.54 2.10 -13.53
C ALA A 8 6.18 0.80 -12.78
N PHE A 9 4.89 0.55 -12.56
CA PHE A 9 4.38 -0.76 -12.20
C PHE A 9 4.09 -1.57 -13.46
N ALA A 10 5.13 -1.86 -14.26
CA ALA A 10 5.02 -2.95 -15.23
C ALA A 10 4.49 -4.18 -14.45
N ASN A 11 3.38 -4.77 -14.92
CA ASN A 11 2.60 -5.84 -14.26
C ASN A 11 3.44 -7.09 -13.94
N ASP A 12 4.39 -6.99 -13.03
CA ASP A 12 5.08 -8.13 -12.46
C ASP A 12 4.22 -8.63 -11.30
N PRO A 13 3.48 -9.73 -11.48
CA PRO A 13 2.63 -10.28 -10.42
C PRO A 13 3.46 -10.64 -9.17
N ARG A 14 4.78 -10.82 -9.31
CA ARG A 14 5.69 -11.08 -8.18
C ARG A 14 5.92 -9.86 -7.30
N ASN A 15 5.39 -8.69 -7.63
CA ASN A 15 5.47 -7.49 -6.81
C ASN A 15 4.17 -7.21 -6.02
N VAL A 16 3.15 -8.04 -6.19
CA VAL A 16 1.79 -7.80 -5.68
C VAL A 16 1.47 -8.72 -4.51
N TYR A 17 0.94 -8.15 -3.43
CA TYR A 17 0.28 -8.90 -2.37
C TYR A 17 -1.21 -8.56 -2.34
N THR A 18 -2.06 -9.58 -2.27
CA THR A 18 -3.53 -9.41 -2.32
C THR A 18 -4.18 -9.92 -1.04
N ILE A 19 -5.03 -9.10 -0.44
CA ILE A 19 -5.98 -9.50 0.61
C ILE A 19 -7.36 -9.65 -0.06
N PRO A 20 -7.84 -10.89 -0.28
CA PRO A 20 -9.14 -11.12 -0.91
C PRO A 20 -10.29 -10.84 0.08
N ALA A 21 -11.49 -10.60 -0.46
CA ALA A 21 -12.71 -10.34 0.32
C ALA A 21 -12.53 -9.25 1.39
N PHE A 22 -11.88 -8.16 1.00
CA PHE A 22 -11.50 -7.07 1.89
C PHE A 22 -12.34 -5.82 1.66
N SER A 23 -12.78 -5.21 2.75
CA SER A 23 -13.37 -3.87 2.77
C SER A 23 -12.41 -2.91 3.48
N ILE A 24 -12.20 -1.72 2.91
CA ILE A 24 -11.30 -0.71 3.50
C ILE A 24 -11.71 -0.30 4.92
N HIS A 25 -12.99 -0.43 5.28
CA HIS A 25 -13.48 -0.16 6.64
C HIS A 25 -12.93 -1.14 7.68
N LEU A 26 -12.42 -2.30 7.25
CA LEU A 26 -11.76 -3.28 8.11
C LEU A 26 -10.27 -3.00 8.29
N LEU A 27 -9.70 -2.00 7.62
CA LEU A 27 -8.29 -1.65 7.74
C LEU A 27 -7.98 -1.21 9.17
N ASN A 28 -7.13 -1.98 9.85
CA ASN A 28 -6.65 -1.71 11.20
C ASN A 28 -5.26 -2.30 11.39
N GLU A 29 -4.58 -1.92 12.47
CA GLU A 29 -3.21 -2.35 12.77
C GLU A 29 -3.06 -3.88 12.87
N ILE A 30 -4.01 -4.57 13.50
CA ILE A 30 -3.96 -6.03 13.67
C ILE A 30 -4.00 -6.72 12.31
N LEU A 31 -4.89 -6.28 11.42
CA LEU A 31 -5.00 -6.83 10.07
C LEU A 31 -3.72 -6.58 9.27
N ILE A 32 -3.14 -5.38 9.36
CA ILE A 32 -1.86 -5.07 8.70
C ILE A 32 -0.79 -6.06 9.18
N ILE A 33 -0.62 -6.22 10.50
CA ILE A 33 0.39 -7.12 11.08
C ILE A 33 0.17 -8.59 10.69
N GLN A 34 -1.07 -9.08 10.66
CA GLN A 34 -1.39 -10.46 10.28
C GLN A 34 -0.88 -10.79 8.86
N HIS A 35 -0.99 -9.82 7.96
CA HIS A 35 -0.64 -9.94 6.56
C HIS A 35 0.82 -9.53 6.24
N SER A 36 1.57 -9.01 7.22
CA SER A 36 2.98 -8.60 7.07
C SER A 36 3.98 -9.73 7.32
N GLU A 37 5.13 -9.66 6.64
CA GLU A 37 6.28 -10.56 6.87
C GLU A 37 6.94 -10.35 8.23
N SER A 38 6.88 -9.12 8.74
CA SER A 38 7.41 -8.69 10.04
C SER A 38 6.40 -7.81 10.77
N VAL A 39 6.66 -7.50 12.05
CA VAL A 39 5.92 -6.45 12.77
C VAL A 39 6.64 -5.13 12.50
N PRO A 40 6.03 -4.16 11.79
CA PRO A 40 6.69 -2.89 11.48
C PRO A 40 6.99 -2.10 12.75
N ASP A 41 8.19 -1.52 12.84
CA ASP A 41 8.53 -0.59 13.92
C ASP A 41 7.94 0.80 13.62
N THR A 42 6.73 1.02 14.12
CA THR A 42 5.98 2.28 13.95
C THR A 42 6.52 3.44 14.77
N SER A 43 7.54 3.21 15.62
CA SER A 43 8.18 4.25 16.44
C SER A 43 9.25 5.04 15.67
N ILE A 44 9.65 4.55 14.48
CA ILE A 44 10.64 5.20 13.63
C ILE A 44 10.13 6.58 13.18
N ARG A 45 10.98 7.60 13.33
CA ARG A 45 10.66 8.95 12.86
C ARG A 45 10.41 8.94 11.35
N GLY A 46 9.28 9.53 10.94
CA GLY A 46 8.89 9.58 9.52
C GLY A 46 8.15 8.33 9.03
N PHE A 47 7.87 7.36 9.89
CA PHE A 47 7.15 6.13 9.49
C PHE A 47 5.80 6.44 8.83
N PHE A 48 5.05 7.41 9.39
CA PHE A 48 3.76 7.88 8.89
C PHE A 48 3.85 9.10 7.96
N ASP A 49 5.04 9.44 7.49
CA ASP A 49 5.25 10.60 6.62
C ASP A 49 5.66 10.16 5.20
N LEU A 50 5.10 9.05 4.70
CA LEU A 50 5.40 8.59 3.35
C LEU A 50 4.86 9.59 2.31
N PRO A 51 5.72 10.15 1.43
CA PRO A 51 5.28 11.03 0.36
C PRO A 51 4.27 10.34 -0.56
N VAL A 52 3.15 11.01 -0.82
CA VAL A 52 2.16 10.58 -1.82
C VAL A 52 2.60 11.12 -3.18
N GLY A 53 2.99 10.23 -4.08
CA GLY A 53 3.33 10.59 -5.46
C GLY A 53 2.10 10.72 -6.35
N HIS A 54 1.07 9.89 -6.11
CA HIS A 54 -0.17 9.90 -6.90
C HIS A 54 -1.36 9.42 -6.06
N ILE A 55 -2.54 9.98 -6.32
CA ILE A 55 -3.80 9.54 -5.70
C ILE A 55 -4.97 9.71 -6.67
N GLU A 56 -5.77 8.66 -6.80
CA GLU A 56 -7.07 8.66 -7.49
C GLU A 56 -8.04 7.68 -6.80
N ILE A 57 -9.29 7.63 -7.26
CA ILE A 57 -10.28 6.71 -6.68
C ILE A 57 -9.77 5.27 -6.79
N ASN A 58 -9.84 4.55 -5.67
CA ASN A 58 -9.36 3.18 -5.46
C ASN A 58 -7.84 3.00 -5.59
N TRP A 59 -7.03 4.07 -5.64
CA TRP A 59 -5.60 3.95 -5.89
C TRP A 59 -4.76 5.06 -5.23
N VAL A 60 -3.77 4.67 -4.43
CA VAL A 60 -2.74 5.56 -3.86
C VAL A 60 -1.36 5.03 -4.21
N VAL A 61 -0.44 5.92 -4.59
CA VAL A 61 0.99 5.63 -4.77
C VAL A 61 1.82 6.44 -3.79
N PHE A 62 2.69 5.75 -3.07
CA PHE A 62 3.70 6.32 -2.20
C PHE A 62 5.09 6.20 -2.82
N GLU A 63 5.93 7.20 -2.56
CA GLU A 63 7.34 7.22 -2.91
C GLU A 63 8.17 7.02 -1.65
N HIS A 64 8.79 5.85 -1.51
CA HIS A 64 9.64 5.56 -0.36
C HIS A 64 10.98 6.29 -0.50
N PRO A 65 11.58 6.79 0.60
CA PRO A 65 12.90 7.45 0.57
C PRO A 65 14.04 6.62 -0.05
N MET A 66 13.92 5.29 -0.05
CA MET A 66 14.88 4.39 -0.69
C MET A 66 14.65 4.21 -2.21
N GLY A 67 13.75 4.99 -2.82
CA GLY A 67 13.43 4.92 -4.24
C GLY A 67 12.43 3.82 -4.61
N TYR A 68 11.77 3.19 -3.63
CA TYR A 68 10.72 2.22 -3.90
C TYR A 68 9.39 2.92 -4.18
N LEU A 69 8.63 2.37 -5.12
CA LEU A 69 7.25 2.78 -5.35
C LEU A 69 6.32 1.76 -4.71
N ILE A 70 5.40 2.25 -3.89
CA ILE A 70 4.40 1.42 -3.23
C ILE A 70 3.03 1.87 -3.68
N GLN A 71 2.23 0.92 -4.13
CA GLN A 71 0.87 1.18 -4.58
C GLN A 71 -0.10 0.45 -3.69
N VAL A 72 -1.20 1.11 -3.32
CA VAL A 72 -2.32 0.57 -2.58
C VAL A 72 -3.57 0.73 -3.44
N ASN A 73 -4.20 -0.38 -3.80
CA ASN A 73 -5.37 -0.42 -4.68
C ASN A 73 -6.54 -1.17 -4.06
N MET A 74 -7.74 -0.69 -4.32
CA MET A 74 -8.96 -1.49 -4.21
C MET A 74 -9.34 -2.04 -5.60
N VAL A 75 -9.39 -3.35 -5.74
CA VAL A 75 -9.79 -4.02 -6.99
C VAL A 75 -10.98 -4.93 -6.70
N GLY A 76 -12.18 -4.45 -6.99
CA GLY A 76 -13.42 -5.10 -6.53
C GLY A 76 -13.44 -5.19 -5.00
N ASP A 77 -13.71 -6.37 -4.46
CA ASP A 77 -13.67 -6.63 -3.01
C ASP A 77 -12.30 -7.18 -2.57
N SER A 78 -11.20 -6.65 -3.13
CA SER A 78 -9.84 -7.02 -2.73
C SER A 78 -8.95 -5.80 -2.56
N LEU A 79 -8.04 -5.88 -1.59
CA LEU A 79 -6.95 -4.92 -1.40
C LEU A 79 -5.70 -5.49 -2.04
N GLN A 80 -5.11 -4.76 -2.99
CA GLN A 80 -3.83 -5.10 -3.58
C GLN A 80 -2.79 -4.07 -3.16
N THR A 81 -1.65 -4.55 -2.69
CA THR A 81 -0.48 -3.69 -2.47
C THR A 81 0.63 -4.12 -3.42
N HIS A 82 1.28 -3.17 -4.07
CA HIS A 82 2.42 -3.44 -4.94
C HIS A 82 3.66 -2.78 -4.36
N CYS A 83 4.81 -3.43 -4.45
CA CYS A 83 6.10 -2.80 -4.13
C CYS A 83 7.22 -3.42 -4.95
N ASN A 84 8.10 -2.58 -5.50
CA ASN A 84 9.23 -2.98 -6.34
C ASN A 84 10.52 -3.32 -5.57
N CYS A 85 10.46 -3.57 -4.26
CA CYS A 85 11.65 -3.86 -3.44
C CYS A 85 12.26 -5.26 -3.66
N GLY A 86 11.66 -6.11 -4.51
CA GLY A 86 12.16 -7.45 -4.83
C GLY A 86 11.95 -8.52 -3.76
N SER A 87 11.27 -8.21 -2.65
CA SER A 87 10.93 -9.21 -1.62
C SER A 87 9.89 -10.21 -2.11
N SER A 88 9.88 -11.42 -1.54
CA SER A 88 8.84 -12.42 -1.77
C SER A 88 7.46 -11.87 -1.39
N LYS A 89 6.45 -12.07 -2.23
CA LYS A 89 5.07 -11.59 -2.00
C LYS A 89 4.13 -12.67 -1.48
N LEU A 90 4.67 -13.59 -0.68
CA LEU A 90 3.87 -14.51 0.13
C LEU A 90 3.16 -13.79 1.29
N LYS A 91 3.74 -12.66 1.74
CA LYS A 91 3.20 -11.69 2.70
C LYS A 91 3.54 -10.27 2.22
N MET A 92 2.96 -9.25 2.85
CA MET A 92 3.37 -7.87 2.61
C MET A 92 4.79 -7.64 3.10
N CYS A 93 5.58 -6.93 2.30
CA CYS A 93 6.86 -6.43 2.77
C CYS A 93 6.71 -5.25 3.71
N ASP A 94 7.79 -4.89 4.39
CA ASP A 94 7.80 -3.74 5.32
C ASP A 94 7.30 -2.45 4.67
N HIS A 95 7.64 -2.20 3.39
CA HIS A 95 7.18 -1.00 2.66
C HIS A 95 5.67 -1.04 2.35
N GLN A 96 5.14 -2.23 2.01
CA GLN A 96 3.70 -2.41 1.77
C GLN A 96 2.91 -2.24 3.07
N ALA A 97 3.42 -2.79 4.17
CA ALA A 97 2.85 -2.63 5.51
C ALA A 97 2.88 -1.16 5.95
N GLN A 98 4.01 -0.46 5.78
CA GLN A 98 4.15 0.96 6.08
C GLN A 98 3.15 1.80 5.29
N ALA A 99 2.97 1.54 3.99
CA ALA A 99 1.98 2.25 3.17
C ALA A 99 0.54 2.06 3.69
N LEU A 100 0.17 0.84 4.11
CA LEU A 100 -1.15 0.62 4.71
C LEU A 100 -1.30 1.30 6.08
N HIS A 101 -0.25 1.36 6.88
CA HIS A 101 -0.26 2.14 8.12
C HIS A 101 -0.45 3.64 7.83
N ASN A 102 0.16 4.17 6.77
CA ASN A 102 -0.04 5.55 6.33
C ASN A 102 -1.49 5.78 5.89
N VAL A 103 -2.07 4.90 5.07
CA VAL A 103 -3.48 4.95 4.69
C VAL A 103 -4.40 4.90 5.92
N HIS A 104 -4.12 4.01 6.87
CA HIS A 104 -4.92 3.89 8.09
C HIS A 104 -4.85 5.15 8.97
N LYS A 105 -3.67 5.77 9.06
CA LYS A 105 -3.42 6.96 9.87
C LYS A 105 -4.03 8.23 9.27
N HIS A 106 -4.02 8.35 7.94
CA HIS A 106 -4.40 9.54 7.18
C HIS A 106 -5.78 9.37 6.54
N GLN A 107 -6.81 9.88 7.23
CA GLN A 107 -8.21 9.75 6.80
C GLN A 107 -8.49 10.38 5.43
N ASP A 108 -7.73 11.41 5.07
CA ASP A 108 -7.73 12.08 3.77
C ASP A 108 -7.22 11.20 2.62
N LEU A 109 -6.40 10.18 2.91
CA LEU A 109 -6.05 9.15 1.92
C LEU A 109 -7.13 8.06 1.86
N LEU A 110 -7.66 7.69 3.03
CA LEU A 110 -8.64 6.61 3.16
C LEU A 110 -9.92 6.90 2.38
N ILE A 111 -10.35 8.16 2.28
CA ILE A 111 -11.54 8.58 1.50
C ILE A 111 -11.46 8.16 0.03
N PHE A 112 -10.27 8.15 -0.58
CA PHE A 112 -10.11 7.73 -1.98
C PHE A 112 -10.24 6.22 -2.17
N LEU A 113 -10.11 5.44 -1.10
CA LEU A 113 -10.21 3.97 -1.13
C LEU A 113 -11.57 3.47 -0.62
N MET A 114 -12.45 4.38 -0.17
CA MET A 114 -13.82 4.04 0.19
C MET A 114 -14.64 3.74 -1.07
N LYS A 115 -15.55 2.77 -0.96
CA LYS A 115 -16.43 2.37 -2.05
C LYS A 115 -17.35 3.55 -2.41
N HIS A 116 -17.28 3.98 -3.67
CA HIS A 116 -18.16 5.01 -4.26
C HIS A 116 -19.35 4.38 -4.96
#